data_AF-A0A1W9HTC8-F1
#
_entry.id   AF-A0A1W9HTC8-F1
#
_cell.length_a   1.000
_cell.length_b   1.000
_cell.length_c   1.000
_cell.angle_alpha   90.00
_cell.angle_beta   90.00
_cell.angle_gamma   90.00
#
_symmetry.space_group_name_H-M   'P 1'
#
loop_
_entity.id
_entity.type
_entity.pdbx_description
1 polymer ?
#
loop_
_entity_poly.entity_id
_entity_poly.type
_entity_poly.pdbx_seq_one_letter_code
_entity_poly.pdbx_strand_id
1 'polypeptide(L)'
;MRYVMVDWEQPVLDGALAHPGLSAHRDRVDSHCGSIEHLAGLAEGSVDRIFCNELWNDLPTKLLAKHGGDIEEEYIRPNLSEFLHAQIQDWSGFVRAFQEKDLQALKTFPPFLDELVWEKEYRKVEWKDVPYRKTIVEFLQAIDQEVLVPVNLGAFATLKEAKRVLAPDAIGLSVFDAGTGDMKVLNDPEKPCYGQFGGQYSFMINFALVEAVAKHLGLRQTTLEPQREFVGRSLNTNVVTLMDLLATHPSAGPKLQAWEQDRLVLKTIKALNGTFESAYHHRLEFPLGANMPPEERDTLGAILRSLKDNGVPDTVAYVTEEELAGAQKDLEAIGYDPDSIAMAMSAPPSPIEYCHFACR
;
A
#
# COMPACT_ATOMS: atom_id res chain seq x y z
N MET A 1 -28.54 -5.04 2.02
CA MET A 1 -27.14 -4.72 1.77
C MET A 1 -26.98 -4.30 0.32
N ARG A 2 -26.60 -3.04 0.12
CA ARG A 2 -26.13 -2.47 -1.14
C ARG A 2 -24.67 -2.08 -0.94
N TYR A 3 -23.88 -2.20 -1.99
CA TYR A 3 -22.47 -1.84 -2.01
C TYR A 3 -22.31 -0.63 -2.91
N VAL A 4 -21.46 0.31 -2.52
CA VAL A 4 -21.11 1.46 -3.35
C VAL A 4 -19.61 1.43 -3.55
N MET A 5 -19.17 1.27 -4.80
CA MET A 5 -17.76 1.42 -5.16
C MET A 5 -17.46 2.89 -5.40
N VAL A 6 -16.34 3.38 -4.88
CA VAL A 6 -15.95 4.78 -4.97
C VAL A 6 -14.59 4.87 -5.63
N ASP A 7 -14.48 5.69 -6.67
CA ASP A 7 -13.23 6.04 -7.33
C ASP A 7 -13.38 7.43 -7.97
N TRP A 8 -12.29 8.16 -8.18
CA TRP A 8 -12.37 9.44 -8.90
C TRP A 8 -12.38 9.26 -10.44
N GLU A 9 -12.04 8.06 -10.94
CA GLU A 9 -12.00 7.71 -12.36
C GLU A 9 -13.18 6.81 -12.76
N GLN A 10 -14.07 7.36 -13.60
CA GLN A 10 -15.17 6.58 -14.19
C GLN A 10 -14.69 5.31 -14.93
N PRO A 11 -13.58 5.32 -15.71
CA PRO A 11 -13.10 4.11 -16.38
C PRO A 11 -12.72 2.98 -15.41
N VAL A 12 -12.19 3.31 -14.22
CA VAL A 12 -11.86 2.32 -13.18
C VAL A 12 -13.13 1.69 -12.63
N LEU A 13 -14.15 2.51 -12.33
CA LEU A 13 -15.47 2.04 -11.89
C LEU A 13 -16.16 1.16 -12.94
N ASP A 14 -16.12 1.57 -14.22
CA ASP A 14 -16.69 0.81 -15.33
C ASP A 14 -16.01 -0.55 -15.47
N GLY A 15 -14.67 -0.58 -15.36
CA GLY A 15 -13.88 -1.80 -15.36
C GLY A 15 -14.22 -2.73 -14.19
N ALA A 16 -14.32 -2.17 -12.97
CA ALA A 16 -14.72 -2.92 -11.79
C ALA A 16 -16.12 -3.52 -11.93
N LEU A 17 -17.12 -2.73 -12.37
CA LEU A 17 -18.50 -3.18 -12.61
C LEU A 17 -18.61 -4.22 -13.74
N ALA A 18 -17.69 -4.22 -14.70
CA ALA A 18 -17.62 -5.22 -15.75
C ALA A 18 -17.03 -6.56 -15.27
N HIS A 19 -16.38 -6.60 -14.10
CA HIS A 19 -15.69 -7.79 -13.61
C HIS A 19 -16.67 -8.98 -13.45
N PRO A 20 -16.36 -10.17 -14.03
CA PRO A 20 -17.27 -11.33 -14.00
C PRO A 20 -17.66 -11.76 -12.58
N GLY A 21 -16.77 -11.58 -11.61
CA GLY A 21 -17.03 -11.89 -10.19
C GLY A 21 -18.16 -11.09 -9.56
N LEU A 22 -18.51 -9.92 -10.11
CA LEU A 22 -19.64 -9.10 -9.63
C LEU A 22 -20.97 -9.43 -10.34
N SER A 23 -20.96 -10.32 -11.34
CA SER A 23 -22.14 -10.59 -12.17
C SER A 23 -23.38 -11.00 -11.37
N ALA A 24 -23.20 -11.84 -10.33
CA ALA A 24 -24.27 -12.30 -9.45
C ALA A 24 -24.78 -11.24 -8.44
N HIS A 25 -24.14 -10.06 -8.40
CA HIS A 25 -24.43 -9.00 -7.44
C HIS A 25 -24.75 -7.65 -8.09
N ARG A 26 -24.89 -7.60 -9.42
CA ARG A 26 -25.09 -6.35 -10.18
C ARG A 26 -26.28 -5.50 -9.70
N ASP A 27 -27.34 -6.13 -9.18
CA ASP A 27 -28.52 -5.46 -8.64
C ASP A 27 -28.31 -4.82 -7.26
N ARG A 28 -27.14 -5.07 -6.65
CA ARG A 28 -26.78 -4.64 -5.29
C ARG A 28 -25.51 -3.79 -5.26
N VAL A 29 -24.87 -3.54 -6.39
CA VAL A 29 -23.63 -2.77 -6.50
C VAL A 29 -23.91 -1.50 -7.30
N ASP A 30 -23.70 -0.37 -6.65
CA ASP A 30 -23.72 0.96 -7.26
C ASP A 30 -22.28 1.51 -7.32
N SER A 31 -22.07 2.59 -8.09
CA SER A 31 -20.79 3.29 -8.18
C SER A 31 -20.96 4.78 -7.91
N HIS A 32 -19.97 5.40 -7.27
CA HIS A 32 -19.88 6.84 -7.05
C HIS A 32 -18.54 7.34 -7.59
N CYS A 33 -18.60 8.10 -8.69
CA CYS A 33 -17.42 8.77 -9.27
C CYS A 33 -17.17 10.07 -8.51
N GLY A 34 -16.13 10.13 -7.69
CA GLY A 34 -15.83 11.28 -6.84
C GLY A 34 -14.59 11.09 -5.99
N SER A 35 -14.12 12.18 -5.38
CA SER A 35 -13.01 12.13 -4.45
C SER A 35 -13.46 11.55 -3.11
N ILE A 36 -12.66 10.66 -2.54
CA ILE A 36 -12.83 10.15 -1.18
C ILE A 36 -12.73 11.26 -0.12
N GLU A 37 -12.15 12.41 -0.46
CA GLU A 37 -12.12 13.61 0.39
C GLU A 37 -13.47 14.35 0.41
N HIS A 38 -14.35 14.06 -0.55
CA HIS A 38 -15.68 14.65 -0.63
C HIS A 38 -16.67 13.74 -1.38
N LEU A 39 -17.37 12.89 -0.61
CA LEU A 39 -18.36 11.94 -1.13
C LEU A 39 -19.70 12.63 -1.43
N ALA A 40 -19.69 13.50 -2.44
CA ALA A 40 -20.85 14.32 -2.82
C ALA A 40 -22.05 13.45 -3.23
N GLY A 41 -23.24 13.76 -2.73
CA GLY A 41 -24.45 13.01 -3.06
C GLY A 41 -24.68 11.75 -2.21
N LEU A 42 -23.72 11.34 -1.37
CA LEU A 42 -24.01 10.44 -0.25
C LEU A 42 -24.60 11.25 0.91
N ALA A 43 -25.76 10.81 1.38
CA ALA A 43 -26.45 11.46 2.50
C ALA A 43 -25.65 11.29 3.80
N GLU A 44 -25.80 12.26 4.70
CA GLU A 44 -25.22 12.15 6.04
C GLU A 44 -25.88 10.99 6.80
N GLY A 45 -25.08 10.22 7.53
CA GLY A 45 -25.57 9.11 8.32
C GLY A 45 -26.24 7.96 7.54
N SER A 46 -25.95 7.81 6.24
CA SER A 46 -26.59 6.79 5.39
C SER A 46 -25.76 5.52 5.17
N VAL A 47 -24.54 5.45 5.71
CA VAL A 47 -23.59 4.34 5.48
C VAL A 47 -23.40 3.53 6.75
N ASP A 48 -23.58 2.21 6.64
CA ASP A 48 -23.38 1.28 7.76
C ASP A 48 -21.91 0.87 7.93
N ARG A 49 -21.15 0.78 6.85
CA ARG A 49 -19.77 0.28 6.85
C ARG A 49 -18.96 0.83 5.68
N ILE A 50 -17.71 1.18 5.94
CA ILE A 50 -16.74 1.62 4.93
C ILE A 50 -15.51 0.72 5.01
N PHE A 51 -14.97 0.35 3.84
CA PHE A 51 -13.71 -0.37 3.72
C PHE A 51 -12.77 0.40 2.81
N CYS A 52 -11.53 0.59 3.26
CA CYS A 52 -10.43 1.07 2.45
C CYS A 52 -9.28 0.06 2.55
N ASN A 53 -8.74 -0.37 1.42
CA ASN A 53 -7.58 -1.27 1.38
C ASN A 53 -6.53 -0.65 0.48
N GLU A 54 -5.35 -0.38 1.03
CA GLU A 54 -4.22 0.23 0.32
C GLU A 54 -4.64 1.49 -0.44
N LEU A 55 -5.33 2.38 0.29
CA LEU A 55 -5.75 3.67 -0.26
C LEU A 55 -4.93 4.78 0.36
N TRP A 56 -4.76 4.79 1.68
CA TRP A 56 -4.21 5.95 2.37
C TRP A 56 -2.75 6.22 2.03
N ASN A 57 -2.01 5.17 1.68
CA ASN A 57 -0.61 5.25 1.27
C ASN A 57 -0.44 6.05 -0.04
N ASP A 58 -1.46 6.09 -0.90
CA ASP A 58 -1.42 6.78 -2.19
C ASP A 58 -2.09 8.17 -2.16
N LEU A 59 -2.68 8.54 -1.02
CA LEU A 59 -3.33 9.83 -0.86
C LEU A 59 -2.34 10.95 -0.47
N PRO A 60 -2.72 12.23 -0.67
CA PRO A 60 -1.87 13.38 -0.34
C PRO A 60 -1.28 13.30 1.06
N THR A 61 0.05 13.30 1.13
CA THR A 61 0.84 13.21 2.35
C THR A 61 1.92 14.29 2.34
N LYS A 62 2.08 15.01 3.45
CA LYS A 62 3.21 15.91 3.67
C LYS A 62 4.27 15.19 4.49
N LEU A 63 5.54 15.47 4.23
CA LEU A 63 6.66 14.95 5.01
C LEU A 63 7.24 16.10 5.83
N LEU A 64 7.07 16.05 7.15
CA LEU A 64 7.44 17.16 8.02
C LEU A 64 8.61 16.77 8.93
N ALA A 65 9.52 17.71 9.18
CA ALA A 65 10.60 17.57 10.14
C ALA A 65 10.75 18.86 10.95
N LYS A 66 11.32 18.76 12.15
CA LYS A 66 11.69 19.94 12.94
C LYS A 66 13.14 20.30 12.67
N HIS A 67 13.40 21.55 12.28
CA HIS A 67 14.74 22.09 12.08
C HIS A 67 14.90 23.39 12.86
N GLY A 68 15.83 23.42 13.82
CA GLY A 68 16.16 24.65 14.56
C GLY A 68 14.97 25.28 15.30
N GLY A 69 13.96 24.49 15.67
CA GLY A 69 12.73 24.96 16.31
C GLY A 69 11.60 25.39 15.35
N ASP A 70 11.86 25.47 14.05
CA ASP A 70 10.84 25.59 13.01
C ASP A 70 10.37 24.20 12.55
N ILE A 71 9.20 24.13 11.91
CA ILE A 71 8.71 22.93 11.22
C ILE A 71 8.82 23.19 9.72
N GLU A 72 9.46 22.27 9.03
CA GLU A 72 9.70 22.31 7.59
C GLU A 72 9.11 21.09 6.90
N GLU A 73 8.74 21.26 5.64
CA GLU A 73 8.24 20.23 4.75
C GLU A 73 9.34 19.83 3.76
N GLU A 74 9.57 18.52 3.60
CA GLU A 74 10.43 17.97 2.56
C GLU A 74 9.72 18.06 1.19
N TYR A 75 10.40 18.67 0.24
CA TYR A 75 10.04 18.68 -1.17
C TYR A 75 11.11 17.93 -1.96
N ILE A 76 10.67 17.23 -3.00
CA ILE A 76 11.57 16.66 -4.00
C ILE A 76 11.64 17.64 -5.15
N ARG A 77 12.85 18.14 -5.43
CA ARG A 77 13.11 19.12 -6.46
C ARG A 77 13.91 18.49 -7.60
N PRO A 78 13.39 18.50 -8.84
CA PRO A 78 14.21 18.16 -10.00
C PRO A 78 15.19 19.31 -10.26
N ASN A 79 16.47 19.00 -10.29
CA ASN A 79 17.52 19.94 -10.68
C ASN A 79 18.18 19.48 -11.97
N LEU A 80 18.47 20.46 -12.82
CA LEU A 80 19.22 20.28 -14.05
C LEU A 80 20.58 20.93 -13.88
N SER A 81 21.65 20.25 -14.28
CA SER A 81 22.99 20.83 -14.20
C SER A 81 23.09 22.08 -15.09
N GLU A 82 23.88 23.07 -14.67
CA GLU A 82 24.08 24.30 -15.45
C GLU A 82 24.60 24.00 -16.86
N PHE A 83 25.42 22.96 -17.00
CA PHE A 83 25.96 22.51 -18.27
C PHE A 83 24.87 22.03 -19.24
N LEU A 84 23.92 21.21 -18.77
CA LEU A 84 22.82 20.72 -19.60
C LEU A 84 21.79 21.81 -19.88
N HIS A 85 21.48 22.63 -18.87
CA HIS A 85 20.60 23.78 -19.03
C HIS A 85 21.12 24.72 -20.13
N ALA A 86 22.43 24.96 -20.20
CA ALA A 86 23.04 25.77 -21.25
C ALA A 86 22.91 25.20 -22.68
N GLN A 87 22.66 23.89 -22.83
CA GLN A 87 22.41 23.27 -24.13
C GLN A 87 20.97 23.50 -24.61
N ILE A 88 20.05 23.87 -23.71
CA ILE A 88 18.64 24.11 -24.03
C ILE A 88 18.46 25.60 -24.36
N GLN A 89 18.57 25.93 -25.64
CA GLN A 89 18.52 27.32 -26.10
C GLN A 89 17.15 28.00 -25.87
N ASP A 90 16.05 27.24 -25.91
CA ASP A 90 14.69 27.76 -25.70
C ASP A 90 13.95 27.03 -24.55
N TRP A 91 14.39 27.28 -23.31
CA TRP A 91 13.74 26.71 -22.12
C TRP A 91 12.26 27.11 -22.01
N SER A 92 11.91 28.34 -22.36
CA SER A 92 10.51 28.79 -22.39
C SER A 92 9.66 28.00 -23.38
N GLY A 93 10.20 27.70 -24.56
CA GLY A 93 9.56 26.87 -25.56
C GLY A 93 9.37 25.44 -25.08
N PHE A 94 10.36 24.88 -24.38
CA PHE A 94 10.23 23.57 -23.75
C PHE A 94 9.08 23.55 -22.74
N VAL A 95 9.04 24.51 -21.79
CA VAL A 95 7.99 24.58 -20.77
C VAL A 95 6.60 24.68 -21.40
N ARG A 96 6.44 25.50 -22.43
CA ARG A 96 5.18 25.61 -23.18
C ARG A 96 4.80 24.29 -23.85
N ALA A 97 5.72 23.68 -24.58
CA ALA A 97 5.49 22.39 -25.24
C ALA A 97 5.12 21.28 -24.23
N PHE A 98 5.75 21.28 -23.05
CA PHE A 98 5.45 20.35 -21.97
C PHE A 98 4.03 20.55 -21.42
N GLN A 99 3.65 21.80 -21.13
CA GLN A 99 2.31 22.15 -20.64
C GLN A 99 1.22 21.82 -21.66
N GLU A 100 1.50 22.01 -22.95
CA GLU A 100 0.60 21.69 -24.07
C GLU A 100 0.59 20.21 -24.44
N LYS A 101 1.45 19.39 -23.82
CA LYS A 101 1.65 17.96 -24.15
C LYS A 101 2.03 17.74 -25.62
N ASP A 102 2.74 18.69 -26.24
CA ASP A 102 3.19 18.61 -27.64
C ASP A 102 4.42 17.69 -27.75
N LEU A 103 4.16 16.40 -27.94
CA LEU A 103 5.20 15.39 -28.08
C LEU A 103 6.12 15.60 -29.29
N GLN A 104 5.67 16.29 -30.35
CA GLN A 104 6.51 16.52 -31.52
C GLN A 104 7.50 17.64 -31.25
N ALA A 105 7.04 18.75 -30.65
CA ALA A 105 7.93 19.83 -30.20
C ALA A 105 8.90 19.33 -29.13
N LEU A 106 8.44 18.55 -28.15
CA LEU A 106 9.27 18.02 -27.06
C LEU A 106 10.47 17.18 -27.56
N LYS A 107 10.30 16.41 -28.64
CA LYS A 107 11.38 15.60 -29.25
C LYS A 107 12.49 16.43 -29.90
N THR A 108 12.26 17.72 -30.13
CA THR A 108 13.26 18.62 -30.74
C THR A 108 14.22 19.22 -29.72
N PHE A 109 13.88 19.18 -28.43
CA PHE A 109 14.78 19.63 -27.36
C PHE A 109 15.85 18.57 -27.08
N PRO A 110 17.05 18.97 -26.62
CA PRO A 110 18.07 18.03 -26.18
C PRO A 110 17.50 17.05 -25.13
N PRO A 111 17.89 15.77 -25.13
CA PRO A 111 17.48 14.85 -24.08
C PRO A 111 18.17 15.26 -22.78
N PHE A 112 17.40 15.51 -21.72
CA PHE A 112 17.94 15.85 -20.40
C PHE A 112 17.17 15.25 -19.23
N LEU A 113 16.01 14.61 -19.49
CA LEU A 113 15.14 14.08 -18.44
C LEU A 113 15.83 12.97 -17.63
N ASP A 114 16.61 12.12 -18.30
CA ASP A 114 17.39 11.04 -17.67
C ASP A 114 18.57 11.58 -16.83
N GLU A 115 18.92 12.85 -17.01
CA GLU A 115 20.03 13.52 -16.30
C GLU A 115 19.53 14.46 -15.19
N LEU A 116 18.23 14.44 -14.88
CA LEU A 116 17.68 15.18 -13.74
C LEU A 116 18.21 14.60 -12.43
N VAL A 117 18.76 15.47 -11.59
CA VAL A 117 19.15 15.15 -10.22
C VAL A 117 18.01 15.53 -9.30
N TRP A 118 17.43 14.55 -8.62
CA TRP A 118 16.37 14.79 -7.64
C TRP A 118 17.00 15.10 -6.29
N GLU A 119 16.82 16.32 -5.81
CA GLU A 119 17.32 16.77 -4.51
C GLU A 119 16.18 16.94 -3.52
N LYS A 120 16.48 16.71 -2.25
CA LYS A 120 15.59 17.02 -1.14
C LYS A 120 15.79 18.47 -0.73
N GLU A 121 14.70 19.23 -0.71
CA GLU A 121 14.68 20.62 -0.26
C GLU A 121 13.71 20.73 0.92
N TYR A 122 14.12 21.40 1.99
CA TYR A 122 13.25 21.67 3.13
C TYR A 122 12.76 23.11 3.11
N ARG A 123 11.45 23.29 3.23
CA ARG A 123 10.80 24.61 3.18
C ARG A 123 9.91 24.79 4.38
N LYS A 124 9.77 26.04 4.86
CA LYS A 124 8.79 26.35 5.91
C LYS A 124 7.38 25.92 5.50
N VAL A 125 6.65 25.31 6.43
CA VAL A 125 5.29 24.82 6.17
C VAL A 125 4.33 25.99 5.94
N GLU A 126 3.60 25.94 4.82
CA GLU A 126 2.48 26.82 4.53
C GLU A 126 1.22 26.38 5.29
N TRP A 127 1.14 26.72 6.58
CA TRP A 127 0.10 26.26 7.49
C TRP A 127 -1.34 26.65 7.15
N LYS A 128 -1.54 27.65 6.29
CA LYS A 128 -2.88 28.16 5.92
C LYS A 128 -3.75 27.06 5.27
N ASP A 129 -3.12 26.14 4.55
CA ASP A 129 -3.80 25.10 3.77
C ASP A 129 -3.73 23.71 4.45
N VAL A 130 -3.14 23.64 5.66
CA VAL A 130 -2.96 22.37 6.38
C VAL A 130 -4.11 22.16 7.39
N PRO A 131 -5.00 21.18 7.19
CA PRO A 131 -6.06 20.88 8.14
C PRO A 131 -5.48 20.33 9.45
N TYR A 132 -6.21 20.49 10.55
CA TYR A 132 -5.81 20.00 11.89
C TYR A 132 -4.43 20.48 12.37
N ARG A 133 -3.96 21.65 11.90
CA ARG A 133 -2.63 22.20 12.24
C ARG A 133 -2.26 22.15 13.71
N LYS A 134 -3.21 22.39 14.64
CA LYS A 134 -2.95 22.35 16.08
C LYS A 134 -2.57 20.94 16.54
N THR A 135 -3.35 19.94 16.14
CA THR A 135 -3.11 18.53 16.45
C THR A 135 -1.79 18.04 15.84
N ILE A 136 -1.48 18.46 14.61
CA ILE A 136 -0.20 18.14 13.97
C ILE A 136 0.97 18.75 14.75
N VAL A 137 0.90 20.05 15.07
CA VAL A 137 1.96 20.74 15.84
C VAL A 137 2.15 20.13 17.22
N GLU A 138 1.06 19.82 17.93
CA GLU A 138 1.11 19.16 19.24
C GLU A 138 1.76 17.77 19.14
N PHE A 139 1.39 16.98 18.13
CA PHE A 139 1.99 15.67 17.88
C PHE A 139 3.51 15.78 17.63
N LEU A 140 3.93 16.74 16.79
CA LEU A 140 5.34 16.95 16.46
C LEU A 140 6.20 17.40 17.65
N GLN A 141 5.60 17.81 18.78
CA GLN A 141 6.38 18.09 20.00
C GLN A 141 7.10 16.85 20.53
N ALA A 142 6.51 15.67 20.35
CA ALA A 142 7.05 14.37 20.77
C ALA A 142 7.97 13.71 19.73
N ILE A 143 8.19 14.36 18.58
CA ILE A 143 9.13 13.92 17.55
C ILE A 143 10.49 14.60 17.77
N ASP A 144 11.62 13.94 17.56
CA ASP A 144 12.94 14.56 17.71
C ASP A 144 13.27 15.56 16.58
N GLN A 145 14.35 16.33 16.72
CA GLN A 145 14.82 17.21 15.65
C GLN A 145 15.30 16.38 14.46
N GLU A 146 15.09 16.91 13.25
CA GLU A 146 15.54 16.33 11.96
C GLU A 146 14.93 14.95 11.64
N VAL A 147 14.02 14.45 12.48
CA VAL A 147 13.27 13.22 12.20
C VAL A 147 12.08 13.54 11.30
N LEU A 148 12.13 13.02 10.08
CA LEU A 148 11.07 13.17 9.08
C LEU A 148 9.86 12.30 9.44
N VAL A 149 8.65 12.85 9.40
CA VAL A 149 7.41 12.09 9.66
C VAL A 149 6.34 12.34 8.61
N PRO A 150 5.61 11.30 8.17
CA PRO A 150 4.44 11.47 7.33
C PRO A 150 3.28 12.12 8.08
N VAL A 151 2.63 13.07 7.40
CA VAL A 151 1.38 13.71 7.77
C VAL A 151 0.37 13.40 6.66
N ASN A 152 -0.36 12.29 6.83
CA ASN A 152 -1.24 11.71 5.82
C ASN A 152 -2.55 12.50 5.69
N LEU A 153 -2.52 13.65 5.01
CA LEU A 153 -3.65 14.58 4.90
C LEU A 153 -4.89 13.93 4.27
N GLY A 154 -4.71 13.06 3.27
CA GLY A 154 -5.83 12.35 2.67
C GLY A 154 -6.48 11.32 3.59
N ALA A 155 -5.72 10.68 4.49
CA ALA A 155 -6.28 9.86 5.55
C ALA A 155 -7.17 10.70 6.48
N PHE A 156 -6.73 11.93 6.82
CA PHE A 156 -7.53 12.84 7.65
C PHE A 156 -8.81 13.32 6.95
N ALA A 157 -8.75 13.55 5.64
CA ALA A 157 -9.92 13.88 4.83
C ALA A 157 -10.90 12.69 4.78
N THR A 158 -10.39 11.47 4.60
CA THR A 158 -11.18 10.24 4.64
C THR A 158 -11.89 10.07 5.99
N LEU A 159 -11.20 10.28 7.12
CA LEU A 159 -11.81 10.21 8.45
C LEU A 159 -12.95 11.21 8.63
N LYS A 160 -12.76 12.43 8.12
CA LYS A 160 -13.77 13.50 8.20
C LYS A 160 -15.02 13.12 7.41
N GLU A 161 -14.86 12.65 6.19
CA GLU A 161 -15.99 12.22 5.35
C GLU A 161 -16.65 10.96 5.89
N ALA A 162 -15.88 9.98 6.36
CA ALA A 162 -16.39 8.78 7.02
C ALA A 162 -17.30 9.16 8.19
N LYS A 163 -16.86 10.06 9.08
CA LYS A 163 -17.69 10.55 10.19
C LYS A 163 -19.02 11.17 9.71
N ARG A 164 -19.01 11.88 8.58
CA ARG A 164 -20.22 12.52 8.04
C ARG A 164 -21.22 11.48 7.50
N VAL A 165 -20.74 10.50 6.75
CA VAL A 165 -21.63 9.54 6.06
C VAL A 165 -22.02 8.34 6.91
N LEU A 166 -21.23 7.98 7.93
CA LEU A 166 -21.53 6.85 8.81
C LEU A 166 -22.78 7.13 9.66
N ALA A 167 -23.70 6.17 9.69
CA ALA A 167 -24.86 6.19 10.57
C ALA A 167 -24.44 6.17 12.06
N PRO A 168 -25.26 6.70 12.99
CA PRO A 168 -24.93 6.72 14.42
C PRO A 168 -24.67 5.33 15.04
N ASP A 169 -25.27 4.28 14.50
CA ASP A 169 -25.13 2.88 14.90
C ASP A 169 -24.35 2.03 13.88
N ALA A 170 -23.64 2.69 12.96
CA ALA A 170 -22.82 2.04 11.96
C ALA A 170 -21.77 1.11 12.57
N ILE A 171 -21.38 0.10 11.79
CA ILE A 171 -20.24 -0.78 12.09
C ILE A 171 -18.95 0.04 12.12
N GLY A 172 -18.82 1.01 11.20
CA GLY A 172 -17.72 1.97 11.17
C GLY A 172 -16.86 1.88 9.90
N LEU A 173 -15.69 2.51 9.97
CA LEU A 173 -14.65 2.49 8.95
C LEU A 173 -13.60 1.44 9.31
N SER A 174 -13.23 0.60 8.35
CA SER A 174 -12.07 -0.29 8.41
C SER A 174 -11.08 0.10 7.31
N VAL A 175 -9.83 0.33 7.68
CA VAL A 175 -8.72 0.65 6.77
C VAL A 175 -7.61 -0.37 6.95
N PHE A 176 -7.05 -0.82 5.84
CA PHE A 176 -5.93 -1.75 5.77
C PHE A 176 -4.80 -1.09 4.99
N ASP A 177 -3.72 -0.74 5.67
CA ASP A 177 -2.62 0.02 5.08
C ASP A 177 -1.30 -0.22 5.85
N ALA A 178 -0.17 -0.03 5.16
CA ALA A 178 1.16 -0.21 5.75
C ALA A 178 1.59 1.02 6.57
N GLY A 179 1.95 0.81 7.84
CA GLY A 179 2.31 1.92 8.71
C GLY A 179 2.72 1.49 10.11
N THR A 180 2.72 2.47 11.02
CA THR A 180 3.02 2.20 12.43
C THR A 180 2.28 3.16 13.35
N GLY A 181 1.94 2.67 14.54
CA GLY A 181 1.48 3.48 15.67
C GLY A 181 2.53 3.65 16.77
N ASP A 182 3.72 3.05 16.62
CA ASP A 182 4.75 3.10 17.65
C ASP A 182 5.56 4.41 17.54
N MET A 183 5.49 5.23 18.59
CA MET A 183 6.23 6.49 18.69
C MET A 183 7.75 6.33 18.67
N LYS A 184 8.29 5.16 19.05
CA LYS A 184 9.73 4.88 18.93
C LYS A 184 10.12 4.70 17.47
N VAL A 185 9.33 3.92 16.72
CA VAL A 185 9.54 3.74 15.28
C VAL A 185 9.37 5.06 14.56
N LEU A 186 8.34 5.85 14.88
CA LEU A 186 8.13 7.19 14.31
C LEU A 186 9.26 8.18 14.64
N ASN A 187 9.98 7.96 15.75
CA ASN A 187 11.15 8.76 16.12
C ASN A 187 12.46 8.26 15.53
N ASP A 188 12.47 7.12 14.84
CA ASP A 188 13.67 6.63 14.17
C ASP A 188 13.95 7.49 12.92
N PRO A 189 15.14 8.15 12.81
CA PRO A 189 15.52 8.90 11.63
C PRO A 189 15.73 8.02 10.38
N GLU A 190 16.01 6.73 10.56
CA GLU A 190 16.24 5.78 9.47
C GLU A 190 14.94 5.10 8.98
N LYS A 191 13.79 5.39 9.61
CA LYS A 191 12.52 4.78 9.20
C LYS A 191 12.18 5.18 7.74
N PRO A 192 11.66 4.24 6.94
CA PRO A 192 11.11 4.60 5.64
C PRO A 192 9.83 5.43 5.83
N CYS A 193 9.77 6.58 5.14
CA CYS A 193 8.56 7.42 5.12
C CYS A 193 7.75 7.26 3.82
N TYR A 194 8.41 6.82 2.74
CA TYR A 194 7.81 6.57 1.44
C TYR A 194 8.69 5.64 0.60
N GLY A 195 8.09 5.05 -0.43
CA GLY A 195 8.76 4.33 -1.51
C GLY A 195 8.19 4.77 -2.86
N GLN A 196 8.92 4.47 -3.94
CA GLN A 196 8.43 4.69 -5.31
C GLN A 196 8.20 3.35 -6.01
N PHE A 197 6.97 3.10 -6.44
CA PHE A 197 6.56 1.86 -7.09
C PHE A 197 5.84 2.20 -8.40
N GLY A 198 6.31 1.69 -9.54
CA GLY A 198 5.70 1.98 -10.85
C GLY A 198 5.67 3.47 -11.22
N GLY A 199 6.52 4.30 -10.61
CA GLY A 199 6.54 5.75 -10.79
C GLY A 199 5.65 6.54 -9.82
N GLN A 200 4.86 5.87 -8.98
CA GLN A 200 4.01 6.48 -7.95
C GLN A 200 4.67 6.43 -6.58
N TYR A 201 4.44 7.46 -5.76
CA TYR A 201 4.88 7.48 -4.37
C TYR A 201 3.82 6.80 -3.49
N SER A 202 4.27 5.83 -2.69
CA SER A 202 3.49 5.22 -1.62
C SER A 202 4.08 5.62 -0.28
N PHE A 203 3.26 6.15 0.61
CA PHE A 203 3.68 6.72 1.89
C PHE A 203 3.34 5.79 3.06
N MET A 204 4.24 5.72 4.05
CA MET A 204 3.95 5.05 5.31
C MET A 204 2.82 5.79 6.03
N ILE A 205 1.87 5.03 6.59
CA ILE A 205 0.81 5.61 7.43
C ILE A 205 1.32 5.84 8.86
N ASN A 206 1.22 7.08 9.30
CA ASN A 206 1.44 7.47 10.69
C ASN A 206 0.14 7.27 11.49
N PHE A 207 -0.13 6.02 11.89
CA PHE A 207 -1.37 5.68 12.58
C PHE A 207 -1.52 6.38 13.93
N ALA A 208 -0.42 6.75 14.59
CA ALA A 208 -0.46 7.53 15.82
C ALA A 208 -1.06 8.93 15.61
N LEU A 209 -0.64 9.62 14.54
CA LEU A 209 -1.20 10.93 14.18
C LEU A 209 -2.63 10.80 13.61
N VAL A 210 -2.91 9.77 12.81
CA VAL A 210 -4.27 9.46 12.33
C VAL A 210 -5.22 9.27 13.52
N GLU A 211 -4.80 8.53 14.56
CA GLU A 211 -5.61 8.34 15.75
C GLU A 211 -5.84 9.66 16.51
N ALA A 212 -4.83 10.52 16.63
CA ALA A 212 -4.97 11.84 17.23
C ALA A 212 -5.99 12.72 16.48
N VAL A 213 -5.98 12.67 15.14
CA VAL A 213 -6.97 13.35 14.31
C VAL A 213 -8.37 12.73 14.43
N ALA A 214 -8.48 11.41 14.50
CA ALA A 214 -9.76 10.74 14.74
C ALA A 214 -10.39 11.18 16.08
N LYS A 215 -9.57 11.27 17.14
CA LYS A 215 -9.96 11.82 18.44
C LYS A 215 -10.37 13.30 18.34
N HIS A 216 -9.63 14.12 17.61
CA HIS A 216 -9.99 15.52 17.34
C HIS A 216 -11.36 15.63 16.65
N LEU A 217 -11.63 14.75 15.70
CA LEU A 217 -12.92 14.65 15.02
C LEU A 217 -14.02 14.11 15.93
N GLY A 218 -13.73 13.61 17.13
CA GLY A 218 -14.73 13.07 18.06
C GLY A 218 -15.23 11.67 17.67
N LEU A 219 -14.47 10.92 16.87
CA LEU A 219 -14.66 9.47 16.72
C LEU A 219 -14.33 8.82 18.06
N ARG A 220 -15.25 8.01 18.58
CA ARG A 220 -15.24 7.61 20.00
C ARG A 220 -14.42 6.36 20.25
N GLN A 221 -14.27 5.54 19.22
CA GLN A 221 -13.53 4.29 19.33
C GLN A 221 -12.61 4.17 18.13
N THR A 222 -11.32 4.00 18.42
CA THR A 222 -10.27 3.70 17.48
C THR A 222 -9.65 2.36 17.88
N THR A 223 -9.32 1.53 16.91
CA THR A 223 -8.57 0.30 17.13
C THR A 223 -7.48 0.23 16.07
N LEU A 224 -6.27 -0.08 16.50
CA LEU A 224 -5.13 -0.34 15.64
C LEU A 224 -4.57 -1.69 16.03
N GLU A 225 -4.46 -2.58 15.07
CA GLU A 225 -3.90 -3.91 15.25
C GLU A 225 -3.18 -4.35 13.97
N PRO A 226 -2.15 -5.22 14.06
CA PRO A 226 -1.57 -5.85 12.88
C PRO A 226 -2.64 -6.57 12.05
N GLN A 227 -2.58 -6.44 10.71
CA GLN A 227 -3.59 -7.04 9.83
C GLN A 227 -3.63 -8.56 9.97
N ARG A 228 -2.48 -9.21 10.21
CA ARG A 228 -2.41 -10.65 10.48
C ARG A 228 -3.17 -11.05 11.74
N GLU A 229 -3.16 -10.24 12.80
CA GLU A 229 -3.92 -10.50 14.02
C GLU A 229 -5.42 -10.35 13.79
N PHE A 230 -5.82 -9.33 13.03
CA PHE A 230 -7.20 -9.14 12.61
C PHE A 230 -7.72 -10.34 11.79
N VAL A 231 -6.95 -10.78 10.80
CA VAL A 231 -7.30 -11.91 9.93
C VAL A 231 -7.34 -13.20 10.74
N GLY A 232 -6.32 -13.47 11.54
CA GLY A 232 -6.25 -14.68 12.38
C GLY A 232 -7.41 -14.75 13.37
N ARG A 233 -7.75 -13.65 14.04
CA ARG A 233 -8.93 -13.58 14.92
C ARG A 233 -10.24 -13.83 14.17
N SER A 234 -10.35 -13.33 12.94
CA SER A 234 -11.55 -13.50 12.10
C SER A 234 -11.72 -14.94 11.60
N LEU A 235 -10.62 -15.64 11.37
CA LEU A 235 -10.59 -17.04 10.95
C LEU A 235 -10.51 -18.02 12.13
N ASN A 236 -10.29 -17.52 13.35
CA ASN A 236 -10.06 -18.30 14.57
C ASN A 236 -8.86 -19.28 14.43
N THR A 237 -7.78 -18.81 13.82
CA THR A 237 -6.51 -19.54 13.64
C THR A 237 -5.35 -18.56 13.51
N ASN A 238 -4.11 -19.03 13.61
CA ASN A 238 -2.95 -18.20 13.28
C ASN A 238 -2.74 -18.16 11.77
N VAL A 239 -2.23 -17.04 11.28
CA VAL A 239 -1.94 -16.85 9.85
C VAL A 239 -0.59 -16.21 9.64
N VAL A 240 -0.01 -16.47 8.47
CA VAL A 240 1.19 -15.81 7.96
C VAL A 240 0.96 -15.44 6.50
N THR A 241 1.55 -14.35 6.02
CA THR A 241 1.48 -14.06 4.58
C THR A 241 2.38 -15.02 3.81
N LEU A 242 2.08 -15.28 2.54
CA LEU A 242 2.99 -16.05 1.69
C LEU A 242 4.36 -15.36 1.56
N MET A 243 4.43 -14.01 1.55
CA MET A 243 5.69 -13.27 1.60
C MET A 243 6.52 -13.57 2.87
N ASP A 244 5.90 -13.54 4.04
CA ASP A 244 6.59 -13.85 5.30
C ASP A 244 7.04 -15.32 5.34
N LEU A 245 6.21 -16.23 4.84
CA LEU A 245 6.60 -17.64 4.66
C LEU A 245 7.82 -17.74 3.74
N LEU A 246 7.82 -17.10 2.58
CA LEU A 246 8.95 -17.07 1.65
C LEU A 246 10.24 -16.56 2.32
N ALA A 247 10.14 -15.55 3.18
CA ALA A 247 11.27 -15.00 3.93
C ALA A 247 11.91 -15.98 4.92
N THR A 248 11.20 -17.04 5.32
CA THR A 248 11.76 -18.11 6.18
C THR A 248 12.65 -19.11 5.43
N HIS A 249 12.60 -19.12 4.09
CA HIS A 249 13.35 -20.09 3.32
C HIS A 249 14.86 -19.82 3.43
N PRO A 250 15.74 -20.83 3.61
CA PRO A 250 17.18 -20.61 3.77
C PRO A 250 17.87 -19.91 2.61
N SER A 251 17.28 -19.99 1.41
CA SER A 251 17.79 -19.28 0.22
C SER A 251 17.20 -17.88 0.05
N ALA A 252 16.22 -17.47 0.86
CA ALA A 252 15.60 -16.16 0.78
C ALA A 252 16.66 -15.08 1.06
N GLY A 253 16.68 -14.04 0.22
CA GLY A 253 17.60 -12.92 0.37
C GLY A 253 18.11 -12.36 -0.96
N PRO A 254 18.92 -11.29 -0.90
CA PRO A 254 19.28 -10.48 -2.07
C PRO A 254 20.20 -11.18 -3.08
N LYS A 255 20.63 -12.41 -2.79
CA LYS A 255 21.57 -13.17 -3.62
C LYS A 255 20.89 -13.97 -4.73
N LEU A 256 19.58 -14.19 -4.65
CA LEU A 256 18.84 -14.90 -5.70
C LEU A 256 18.65 -14.00 -6.91
N GLN A 257 18.93 -14.56 -8.10
CA GLN A 257 18.52 -13.93 -9.35
C GLN A 257 16.98 -13.85 -9.40
N ALA A 258 16.43 -12.86 -10.12
CA ALA A 258 14.98 -12.65 -10.17
C ALA A 258 14.19 -13.93 -10.54
N TRP A 259 14.65 -14.68 -11.54
CA TRP A 259 13.98 -15.93 -11.94
C TRP A 259 14.10 -17.06 -10.90
N GLU A 260 15.12 -17.03 -10.03
CA GLU A 260 15.25 -17.99 -8.93
C GLU A 260 14.28 -17.67 -7.80
N GLN A 261 13.97 -16.39 -7.60
CA GLN A 261 12.91 -15.94 -6.69
C GLN A 261 11.55 -16.41 -7.23
N ASP A 262 11.26 -16.19 -8.52
CA ASP A 262 10.04 -16.70 -9.18
C ASP A 262 9.90 -18.22 -9.01
N ARG A 263 11.00 -18.95 -9.17
CA ARG A 263 11.04 -20.41 -8.98
C ARG A 263 10.68 -20.80 -7.55
N LEU A 264 11.21 -20.10 -6.55
CA LEU A 264 10.89 -20.37 -5.14
C LEU A 264 9.41 -20.09 -4.89
N VAL A 265 8.90 -18.91 -5.30
CA VAL A 265 7.49 -18.52 -5.16
C VAL A 265 6.55 -19.59 -5.73
N LEU A 266 6.77 -20.00 -6.98
CA LEU A 266 5.89 -20.98 -7.65
C LEU A 266 5.98 -22.38 -7.04
N LYS A 267 7.17 -22.80 -6.57
CA LYS A 267 7.31 -24.07 -5.85
C LYS A 267 6.59 -24.04 -4.50
N THR A 268 6.68 -22.94 -3.76
CA THR A 268 5.96 -22.77 -2.49
C THR A 268 4.45 -22.75 -2.72
N ILE A 269 3.96 -22.00 -3.70
CA ILE A 269 2.54 -22.02 -4.09
C ILE A 269 2.10 -23.43 -4.48
N LYS A 270 2.92 -24.17 -5.22
CA LYS A 270 2.62 -25.55 -5.61
C LYS A 270 2.52 -26.50 -4.40
N ALA A 271 3.39 -26.35 -3.42
CA ALA A 271 3.34 -27.13 -2.17
C ALA A 271 2.05 -26.84 -1.39
N LEU A 272 1.63 -25.58 -1.33
CA LEU A 272 0.38 -25.15 -0.67
C LEU A 272 -0.89 -25.51 -1.46
N ASN A 273 -0.79 -25.76 -2.76
CA ASN A 273 -1.94 -25.94 -3.65
C ASN A 273 -2.87 -27.09 -3.23
N GLY A 274 -2.35 -28.10 -2.52
CA GLY A 274 -3.14 -29.23 -2.03
C GLY A 274 -3.98 -28.92 -0.78
N THR A 275 -3.61 -27.89 -0.01
CA THR A 275 -4.19 -27.61 1.31
C THR A 275 -4.89 -26.27 1.38
N PHE A 276 -4.38 -25.26 0.68
CA PHE A 276 -4.94 -23.92 0.65
C PHE A 276 -6.27 -23.87 -0.08
N GLU A 277 -7.34 -23.34 0.51
CA GLU A 277 -8.65 -23.25 -0.14
C GLU A 277 -9.18 -21.81 -0.14
N SER A 278 -9.13 -21.15 -1.31
CA SER A 278 -9.76 -19.85 -1.51
C SER A 278 -11.27 -20.00 -1.68
N ALA A 279 -12.03 -19.10 -1.04
CA ALA A 279 -13.45 -18.92 -1.34
C ALA A 279 -13.69 -18.30 -2.73
N TYR A 280 -12.64 -17.77 -3.36
CA TYR A 280 -12.69 -17.13 -4.67
C TYR A 280 -12.04 -18.02 -5.73
N HIS A 281 -12.75 -18.17 -6.86
CA HIS A 281 -12.21 -18.84 -8.03
C HIS A 281 -11.41 -17.84 -8.87
N HIS A 282 -10.09 -17.85 -8.69
CA HIS A 282 -9.13 -17.09 -9.46
C HIS A 282 -7.91 -17.97 -9.80
N ARG A 283 -7.63 -18.10 -11.10
CA ARG A 283 -6.40 -18.75 -11.55
C ARG A 283 -5.25 -17.75 -11.41
N LEU A 284 -4.21 -18.13 -10.67
CA LEU A 284 -3.00 -17.32 -10.50
C LEU A 284 -2.43 -16.89 -11.85
N GLU A 285 -2.36 -15.58 -12.05
CA GLU A 285 -1.65 -14.95 -13.18
C GLU A 285 -0.23 -14.60 -12.72
N PHE A 286 0.77 -15.34 -13.19
CA PHE A 286 2.17 -15.12 -12.81
C PHE A 286 3.05 -14.94 -14.06
N PRO A 287 3.65 -13.76 -14.28
CA PRO A 287 4.47 -13.51 -15.46
C PRO A 287 5.84 -14.19 -15.31
N LEU A 288 6.16 -15.12 -16.22
CA LEU A 288 7.49 -15.74 -16.27
C LEU A 288 8.48 -14.85 -17.06
N GLY A 289 9.55 -14.41 -16.39
CA GLY A 289 10.56 -13.52 -16.95
C GLY A 289 11.23 -14.04 -18.23
N ALA A 290 11.60 -13.13 -19.13
CA ALA A 290 12.28 -13.47 -20.39
C ALA A 290 13.76 -13.86 -20.20
N ASN A 291 14.37 -13.45 -19.08
CA ASN A 291 15.74 -13.77 -18.69
C ASN A 291 15.89 -15.17 -18.05
N MET A 292 14.79 -15.88 -17.85
CA MET A 292 14.77 -17.22 -17.28
C MET A 292 15.28 -18.27 -18.29
N PRO A 293 16.07 -19.27 -17.85
CA PRO A 293 16.48 -20.38 -18.71
C PRO A 293 15.26 -21.08 -19.34
N PRO A 294 15.27 -21.45 -20.64
CA PRO A 294 14.10 -22.04 -21.31
C PRO A 294 13.52 -23.27 -20.61
N GLU A 295 14.39 -24.18 -20.14
CA GLU A 295 13.96 -25.40 -19.43
C GLU A 295 13.27 -25.09 -18.09
N GLU A 296 13.77 -24.08 -17.36
CA GLU A 296 13.16 -23.60 -16.12
C GLU A 296 11.81 -22.93 -16.41
N ARG A 297 11.73 -22.13 -17.48
CA ARG A 297 10.49 -21.48 -17.91
C ARG A 297 9.41 -22.50 -18.26
N ASP A 298 9.77 -23.57 -18.98
CA ASP A 298 8.83 -24.65 -19.31
C ASP A 298 8.36 -25.39 -18.07
N THR A 299 9.27 -25.65 -17.13
CA THR A 299 8.98 -26.31 -15.84
C THR A 299 8.02 -25.46 -14.99
N LEU A 300 8.32 -24.18 -14.81
CA LEU A 300 7.47 -23.25 -14.06
C LEU A 300 6.12 -23.01 -14.75
N GLY A 301 6.11 -22.96 -16.08
CA GLY A 301 4.88 -22.89 -16.86
C GLY A 301 3.99 -24.13 -16.68
N ALA A 302 4.59 -25.33 -16.54
CA ALA A 302 3.85 -26.54 -16.23
C ALA A 302 3.28 -26.53 -14.80
N ILE A 303 4.04 -26.02 -13.83
CA ILE A 303 3.56 -25.81 -12.45
C ILE A 303 2.33 -24.90 -12.47
N LEU A 304 2.41 -23.72 -13.09
CA LEU A 304 1.32 -22.75 -13.18
C LEU A 304 0.04 -23.35 -13.77
N ARG A 305 0.16 -24.11 -14.87
CA ARG A 305 -1.00 -24.79 -15.48
C ARG A 305 -1.62 -25.88 -14.60
N SER A 306 -0.88 -26.39 -13.63
CA SER A 306 -1.33 -27.45 -12.71
C SER A 306 -1.95 -26.93 -11.42
N LEU A 307 -1.89 -25.61 -11.17
CA LEU A 307 -2.50 -25.01 -9.99
C LEU A 307 -4.02 -25.01 -10.13
N LYS A 308 -4.71 -25.18 -9.00
CA LYS A 308 -6.17 -25.15 -8.98
C LYS A 308 -6.68 -23.71 -9.06
N ASP A 309 -7.88 -23.53 -9.59
CA ASP A 309 -8.48 -22.20 -9.78
C ASP A 309 -8.95 -21.57 -8.45
N ASN A 310 -8.87 -22.25 -7.33
CA ASN A 310 -9.15 -21.73 -5.99
C ASN A 310 -7.96 -21.93 -5.03
N GLY A 311 -6.75 -21.95 -5.59
CA GLY A 311 -5.49 -22.03 -4.84
C GLY A 311 -5.06 -20.67 -4.31
N VAL A 312 -3.77 -20.55 -3.96
CA VAL A 312 -3.19 -19.30 -3.50
C VAL A 312 -3.32 -18.23 -4.59
N PRO A 313 -4.01 -17.09 -4.34
CA PRO A 313 -4.32 -16.12 -5.37
C PRO A 313 -3.14 -15.20 -5.73
N ASP A 314 -2.24 -14.93 -4.79
CA ASP A 314 -1.08 -14.04 -4.95
C ASP A 314 -0.07 -14.24 -3.78
N THR A 315 1.00 -13.44 -3.76
CA THR A 315 2.04 -13.51 -2.72
C THR A 315 1.67 -12.82 -1.41
N VAL A 316 0.63 -12.00 -1.36
CA VAL A 316 0.18 -11.31 -0.13
C VAL A 316 -0.93 -12.06 0.60
N ALA A 317 -1.43 -13.15 0.01
CA ALA A 317 -2.39 -14.05 0.61
C ALA A 317 -1.94 -14.58 1.98
N TYR A 318 -2.89 -14.66 2.92
CA TYR A 318 -2.69 -15.28 4.23
C TYR A 318 -2.90 -16.79 4.14
N VAL A 319 -1.95 -17.55 4.68
CA VAL A 319 -2.00 -19.00 4.81
C VAL A 319 -2.23 -19.34 6.29
N THR A 320 -3.14 -20.26 6.58
CA THR A 320 -3.43 -20.66 7.96
C THR A 320 -2.43 -21.68 8.50
N GLU A 321 -2.36 -21.79 9.82
CA GLU A 321 -1.56 -22.82 10.50
C GLU A 321 -1.91 -24.25 10.04
N GLU A 322 -3.20 -24.55 9.84
CA GLU A 322 -3.68 -25.85 9.36
C GLU A 322 -3.26 -26.13 7.92
N GLU A 323 -3.33 -25.12 7.04
CA GLU A 323 -2.92 -25.24 5.65
C GLU A 323 -1.41 -25.49 5.53
N LEU A 324 -0.60 -24.81 6.36
CA LEU A 324 0.84 -25.04 6.47
C LEU A 324 1.16 -26.44 7.01
N ALA A 325 0.50 -26.86 8.09
CA ALA A 325 0.70 -28.18 8.67
C ALA A 325 0.35 -29.29 7.68
N GLY A 326 -0.72 -29.12 6.89
CA GLY A 326 -1.08 -30.05 5.83
C GLY A 326 -0.05 -30.11 4.70
N ALA A 327 0.61 -29.00 4.38
CA ALA A 327 1.59 -28.88 3.30
C ALA A 327 3.04 -29.14 3.76
N GLN A 328 3.26 -29.42 5.05
CA GLN A 328 4.59 -29.47 5.66
C GLN A 328 5.57 -30.37 4.89
N LYS A 329 5.17 -31.58 4.50
CA LYS A 329 6.04 -32.51 3.76
C LYS A 329 6.50 -31.96 2.42
N ASP A 330 5.61 -31.27 1.71
CA ASP A 330 5.90 -30.70 0.40
C ASP A 330 6.77 -29.44 0.52
N LEU A 331 6.57 -28.65 1.59
CA LEU A 331 7.42 -27.51 1.95
C LEU A 331 8.84 -27.94 2.34
N GLU A 332 8.99 -28.98 3.18
CA GLU A 332 10.29 -29.55 3.53
C GLU A 332 11.03 -30.08 2.28
N ALA A 333 10.31 -30.72 1.36
CA ALA A 333 10.88 -31.25 0.12
C ALA A 333 11.48 -30.17 -0.80
N ILE A 334 11.05 -28.92 -0.67
CA ILE A 334 11.60 -27.78 -1.42
C ILE A 334 12.62 -26.95 -0.62
N GLY A 335 12.89 -27.32 0.64
CA GLY A 335 13.98 -26.76 1.44
C GLY A 335 13.56 -25.90 2.64
N TYR A 336 12.26 -25.82 2.97
CA TYR A 336 11.83 -25.14 4.19
C TYR A 336 12.21 -25.91 5.44
N ASP A 337 12.56 -25.17 6.49
CA ASP A 337 12.79 -25.69 7.83
C ASP A 337 11.53 -25.49 8.70
N PRO A 338 10.92 -26.56 9.25
CA PRO A 338 9.70 -26.44 10.04
C PRO A 338 9.83 -25.55 11.28
N ASP A 339 11.00 -25.57 11.93
CA ASP A 339 11.26 -24.73 13.10
C ASP A 339 11.27 -23.25 12.72
N SER A 340 11.88 -22.90 11.58
CA SER A 340 11.86 -21.55 11.01
C SER A 340 10.44 -21.06 10.66
N ILE A 341 9.58 -21.93 10.11
CA ILE A 341 8.17 -21.61 9.86
C ILE A 341 7.43 -21.35 11.17
N ALA A 342 7.59 -22.23 12.17
CA ALA A 342 6.95 -22.07 13.48
C ALA A 342 7.40 -20.77 14.21
N MET A 343 8.68 -20.41 14.06
CA MET A 343 9.19 -19.14 14.56
C MET A 343 8.54 -17.94 13.87
N ALA A 344 8.35 -17.97 12.55
CA ALA A 344 7.70 -16.87 11.82
C ALA A 344 6.22 -16.71 12.22
N MET A 345 5.50 -17.81 12.45
CA MET A 345 4.11 -17.78 12.94
C MET A 345 3.99 -17.09 14.32
N SER A 346 5.02 -17.22 15.15
CA SER A 346 5.05 -16.66 16.51
C SER A 346 5.84 -15.36 16.63
N ALA A 347 6.45 -14.89 15.54
CA ALA A 347 7.25 -13.68 15.54
C ALA A 347 6.40 -12.46 15.91
N PRO A 348 6.95 -11.48 16.65
CA PRO A 348 6.27 -10.21 16.86
C PRO A 348 6.10 -9.48 15.51
N PRO A 349 5.10 -8.61 15.37
CA PRO A 349 4.90 -7.83 14.15
C PRO A 349 6.14 -7.00 13.81
N SER A 350 6.35 -6.74 12.53
CA SER A 350 7.39 -5.81 12.08
C SER A 350 7.11 -4.39 12.61
N PRO A 351 8.14 -3.56 12.85
CA PRO A 351 7.95 -2.18 13.33
C PRO A 351 7.05 -1.32 12.43
N ILE A 352 7.08 -1.62 11.12
CA ILE A 352 6.19 -1.11 10.08
C ILE A 352 5.59 -2.35 9.40
N GLU A 353 4.26 -2.45 9.40
CA GLU A 353 3.52 -3.59 8.86
C GLU A 353 2.16 -3.12 8.35
N TYR A 354 1.49 -3.96 7.55
CA TYR A 354 0.07 -3.79 7.27
C TYR A 354 -0.74 -3.87 8.54
N CYS A 355 -1.50 -2.82 8.83
CA CYS A 355 -2.33 -2.70 10.01
C CYS A 355 -3.80 -2.55 9.61
N HIS A 356 -4.68 -3.11 10.43
CA HIS A 356 -6.08 -2.78 10.45
C HIS A 356 -6.31 -1.61 11.39
N PHE A 357 -6.70 -0.46 10.83
CA PHE A 357 -7.21 0.68 11.58
C PHE A 357 -8.74 0.71 11.47
N ALA A 358 -9.43 0.65 12.61
CA ALA A 358 -10.88 0.77 12.67
C ALA A 358 -11.31 1.98 13.48
N CYS A 359 -12.38 2.65 13.06
CA CYS A 359 -13.00 3.70 13.86
C CYS A 359 -14.52 3.83 13.70
N ARG A 360 -15.17 4.36 14.74
CA ARG A 360 -16.61 4.71 14.77
C ARG A 360 -16.91 5.89 15.69
#